data_AF-A0A2N3XZ32-F1
#
_entry.id   AF-A0A2N3XZ32-F1
#
_cell.length_a   1.000
_cell.length_b   1.000
_cell.length_c   1.000
_cell.angle_alpha   90.00
_cell.angle_beta   90.00
_cell.angle_gamma   90.00
#
_symmetry.space_group_name_H-M   'P 1'
#
loop_
_entity.id
_entity.type
_entity.pdbx_description
1 polymer ?
#
loop_
_entity_poly.entity_id
_entity_poly.type
_entity_poly.pdbx_seq_one_letter_code
_entity_poly.pdbx_strand_id
1 'polypeptide(L)'
;MTAPAIERAALGRDHQDATQLIVRRAADEVQRAWREVAPDALASAYPEAIEPAFVRAVGSAQVAAAALAGGFVDQALADTDEGAVASVVPASFGGVTAGGMSLDWLAKALHLWLLEQLLAGMSPMDAHQAGLRRALTYASTEISDAARSAVQIAETAHPGAAGHERVVRLPACDRCVVLAGKFYRYSTGFLRHPRCDCTMVPVSRAEWRDGKPGTEPGALFEQMSEAEQNRRFGTANAETIRMGGDIAQVVNARSGMATVKSFGRTLQVTTTGTTKRALYGGYEIRPDGSLRRRTDAELHKEPGRRYRTTKAPRLTPGEIFRLGDEFGWGREELVRQLRRYAYLR
;
A
#
# COMPACT_ATOMS: atom_id res chain seq x y z
N MET A 1 -20.13 -23.01 -9.04
CA MET A 1 -20.68 -22.67 -7.71
C MET A 1 -19.64 -21.71 -7.16
N THR A 2 -19.92 -20.41 -7.11
CA THR A 2 -18.89 -19.39 -6.85
C THR A 2 -18.05 -19.70 -5.61
N ALA A 3 -16.72 -19.76 -5.79
CA ALA A 3 -15.77 -19.90 -4.69
C ALA A 3 -16.07 -18.83 -3.61
N PRO A 4 -16.34 -19.23 -2.35
CA PRO A 4 -16.54 -18.31 -1.24
C PRO A 4 -15.40 -17.29 -1.12
N ALA A 5 -15.70 -16.07 -0.68
CA ALA A 5 -14.71 -14.98 -0.59
C ALA A 5 -13.47 -15.32 0.27
N ILE A 6 -13.56 -16.29 1.18
CA ILE A 6 -12.45 -16.82 1.97
C ILE A 6 -11.46 -17.60 1.10
N GLU A 7 -11.94 -18.38 0.13
CA GLU A 7 -11.13 -19.15 -0.81
C GLU A 7 -10.37 -18.22 -1.76
N ARG A 8 -11.01 -17.14 -2.23
CA ARG A 8 -10.34 -16.12 -3.05
C ARG A 8 -9.20 -15.43 -2.32
N ALA A 9 -9.42 -15.07 -1.05
CA ALA A 9 -8.38 -14.47 -0.23
C ALA A 9 -7.21 -15.43 0.02
N ALA A 10 -7.50 -16.73 0.16
CA ALA A 10 -6.47 -17.78 0.25
C ALA A 10 -5.68 -17.88 -1.06
N LEU A 11 -6.35 -18.00 -2.20
CA LEU A 11 -5.73 -18.05 -3.53
C LEU A 11 -4.79 -16.84 -3.77
N GLY A 12 -5.23 -15.64 -3.42
CA GLY A 12 -4.39 -14.44 -3.48
C GLY A 12 -3.15 -14.53 -2.59
N ARG A 13 -3.29 -15.00 -1.35
CA ARG A 13 -2.15 -15.17 -0.43
C ARG A 13 -1.18 -16.24 -0.92
N ASP A 14 -1.68 -17.33 -1.48
CA ASP A 14 -0.86 -18.42 -2.00
C ASP A 14 -0.04 -17.98 -3.22
N HIS A 15 -0.66 -17.21 -4.13
CA HIS A 15 0.05 -16.58 -5.25
C HIS A 15 1.12 -15.58 -4.77
N GLN A 16 0.81 -14.79 -3.74
CA GLN A 16 1.78 -13.89 -3.13
C GLN A 16 2.94 -14.67 -2.49
N ASP A 17 2.67 -15.79 -1.80
CA ASP A 17 3.70 -16.62 -1.17
C ASP A 17 4.62 -17.26 -2.22
N ALA A 18 4.06 -17.80 -3.29
CA ALA A 18 4.83 -18.32 -4.43
C ALA A 18 5.74 -17.25 -5.03
N THR A 19 5.23 -16.03 -5.20
CA THR A 19 6.01 -14.87 -5.67
C THR A 19 7.11 -14.50 -4.67
N GLN A 20 6.83 -14.49 -3.37
CA GLN A 20 7.82 -14.17 -2.34
C GLN A 20 8.94 -15.21 -2.24
N LEU A 21 8.67 -16.48 -2.52
CA LEU A 21 9.72 -17.50 -2.61
C LEU A 21 10.71 -17.18 -3.74
N ILE A 22 10.21 -16.72 -4.88
CA ILE A 22 11.04 -16.30 -6.02
C ILE A 22 11.86 -15.05 -5.65
N VAL A 23 11.23 -14.05 -5.02
CA VAL A 23 11.90 -12.83 -4.54
C VAL A 23 13.03 -13.16 -3.56
N ARG A 24 12.80 -14.08 -2.61
CA ARG A 24 13.80 -14.49 -1.62
C ARG A 24 15.01 -15.15 -2.27
N ARG A 25 14.81 -16.05 -3.23
CA ARG A 25 15.92 -16.69 -3.96
C ARG A 25 16.79 -15.67 -4.70
N ALA A 26 16.16 -14.72 -5.40
CA ALA A 26 16.89 -13.64 -6.06
C ALA A 26 17.63 -12.73 -5.07
N ALA A 27 17.01 -12.41 -3.93
CA ALA A 27 17.63 -11.65 -2.86
C ALA A 27 18.87 -12.36 -2.28
N ASP A 28 18.81 -13.68 -2.10
CA ASP A 28 19.93 -14.48 -1.61
C ASP A 28 21.11 -14.49 -2.59
N GLU A 29 20.83 -14.53 -3.90
CA GLU A 29 21.86 -14.41 -4.95
C GLU A 29 22.53 -13.03 -4.94
N VAL A 30 21.74 -11.96 -4.87
CA VAL A 30 22.25 -10.58 -4.75
C VAL A 30 23.09 -10.43 -3.48
N GLN A 31 22.61 -10.93 -2.34
CA GLN A 31 23.35 -10.92 -1.08
C GLN A 31 24.65 -11.72 -1.13
N ARG A 32 24.69 -12.82 -1.88
CA ARG A 32 25.91 -13.63 -2.04
C ARG A 32 26.98 -12.82 -2.77
N ALA A 33 26.65 -12.27 -3.94
CA ALA A 33 27.56 -11.42 -4.70
C ALA A 33 28.05 -10.22 -3.88
N TRP A 34 27.16 -9.62 -3.07
CA TRP A 34 27.50 -8.49 -2.21
C TRP A 34 28.44 -8.84 -1.06
N ARG A 35 28.32 -10.06 -0.50
CA ARG A 35 29.17 -10.54 0.61
C ARG A 35 30.57 -10.93 0.17
N GLU A 36 30.73 -11.34 -1.08
CA GLU A 36 32.03 -11.71 -1.67
C GLU A 36 32.90 -10.47 -1.95
N VAL A 37 32.29 -9.28 -2.02
CA VAL A 37 32.99 -8.01 -2.21
C VAL A 37 33.29 -7.35 -0.87
N ALA A 38 34.58 -7.12 -0.60
CA ALA A 38 35.04 -6.40 0.58
C ALA A 38 34.55 -4.93 0.55
N PRO A 39 34.17 -4.32 1.69
CA PRO A 39 33.61 -2.96 1.73
C PRO A 39 34.51 -1.88 1.11
N ASP A 40 35.83 -1.99 1.27
CA ASP A 40 36.85 -1.10 0.72
C ASP A 40 37.02 -1.26 -0.80
N ALA A 41 36.81 -2.47 -1.32
CA ALA A 41 36.85 -2.77 -2.75
C ALA A 41 35.50 -2.55 -3.47
N LEU A 42 34.44 -2.13 -2.76
CA LEU A 42 33.08 -2.08 -3.29
C LEU A 42 32.96 -1.30 -4.60
N ALA A 43 33.51 -0.09 -4.65
CA ALA A 43 33.39 0.79 -5.81
C ALA A 43 34.08 0.21 -7.07
N SER A 44 35.26 -0.39 -6.91
CA SER A 44 36.00 -0.95 -8.04
C SER A 44 35.45 -2.31 -8.49
N ALA A 45 35.02 -3.16 -7.55
CA ALA A 45 34.54 -4.49 -7.85
C ALA A 45 33.06 -4.53 -8.31
N TYR A 46 32.28 -3.47 -8.06
CA TYR A 46 30.84 -3.47 -8.36
C TYR A 46 30.49 -3.85 -9.82
N PRO A 47 31.10 -3.24 -10.86
CA PRO A 47 30.72 -3.50 -12.25
C PRO A 47 30.93 -4.95 -12.69
N GLU A 48 31.92 -5.63 -12.11
CA GLU A 48 32.30 -6.99 -12.52
C GLU A 48 31.64 -8.06 -11.63
N ALA A 49 31.52 -7.80 -10.32
CA ALA A 49 31.02 -8.79 -9.37
C ALA A 49 29.52 -8.64 -9.06
N ILE A 50 29.02 -7.41 -8.88
CA ILE A 50 27.68 -7.15 -8.34
C ILE A 50 26.67 -6.91 -9.46
N GLU A 51 27.00 -6.05 -10.42
CA GLU A 51 26.08 -5.65 -11.48
C GLU A 51 25.58 -6.84 -12.33
N PRO A 52 26.45 -7.73 -12.86
CA PRO A 52 26.00 -8.88 -13.65
C PRO A 52 25.18 -9.88 -12.82
N ALA A 53 25.54 -10.06 -11.55
CA ALA A 53 24.81 -10.93 -10.62
C ALA A 53 23.41 -10.38 -10.34
N PHE A 54 23.30 -9.07 -10.09
CA PHE A 54 22.02 -8.40 -9.87
C PHE A 54 21.10 -8.51 -11.09
N VAL A 55 21.61 -8.16 -12.28
CA VAL A 55 20.82 -8.20 -13.52
C VAL A 55 20.31 -9.61 -13.82
N ARG A 56 21.15 -10.64 -13.69
CA ARG A 56 20.73 -12.04 -13.90
C ARG A 56 19.72 -12.52 -12.85
N ALA A 57 19.99 -12.28 -11.57
CA ALA A 57 19.13 -12.75 -10.48
C ALA A 57 17.73 -12.12 -10.58
N VAL A 58 17.67 -10.79 -10.79
CA VAL A 58 16.39 -10.08 -10.91
C VAL A 58 15.69 -10.43 -12.22
N GLY A 59 16.39 -10.46 -13.35
CA GLY A 59 15.78 -10.75 -14.65
C GLY A 59 15.17 -12.15 -14.74
N SER A 60 15.88 -13.18 -14.24
CA SER A 60 15.35 -14.55 -14.21
C SER A 60 14.15 -14.68 -13.25
N ALA A 61 14.21 -14.01 -12.10
CA ALA A 61 13.12 -13.99 -11.13
C ALA A 61 11.87 -13.26 -11.65
N GLN A 62 12.03 -12.19 -12.45
CA GLN A 62 10.90 -11.53 -13.11
C GLN A 62 10.16 -12.49 -14.05
N VAL A 63 10.89 -13.24 -14.87
CA VAL A 63 10.31 -14.25 -15.78
C VAL A 63 9.59 -15.35 -14.99
N ALA A 64 10.23 -15.87 -13.95
CA ALA A 64 9.66 -16.91 -13.10
C ALA A 64 8.38 -16.44 -12.39
N ALA A 65 8.37 -15.21 -11.87
CA ALA A 65 7.21 -14.66 -11.19
C ALA A 65 6.06 -14.36 -12.17
N ALA A 66 6.38 -13.85 -13.37
CA ALA A 66 5.39 -13.63 -14.43
C ALA A 66 4.74 -14.94 -14.92
N ALA A 67 5.46 -16.06 -14.89
CA ALA A 67 4.94 -17.37 -15.28
C ALA A 67 3.82 -17.89 -14.37
N LEU A 68 3.72 -17.38 -13.13
CA LEU A 68 2.65 -17.74 -12.19
C LEU A 68 1.28 -17.14 -12.57
N ALA A 69 1.26 -16.12 -13.45
CA ALA A 69 0.06 -15.32 -13.69
C ALA A 69 -1.10 -16.10 -14.33
N GLY A 70 -0.83 -16.86 -15.41
CA GLY A 70 -1.87 -17.56 -16.15
C GLY A 70 -2.65 -18.53 -15.26
N GLY A 71 -1.94 -19.48 -14.64
CA GLY A 71 -2.58 -20.47 -13.75
C GLY A 71 -3.28 -19.86 -12.54
N PHE A 72 -2.80 -18.71 -12.03
CA PHE A 72 -3.48 -17.98 -10.95
C PHE A 72 -4.79 -17.34 -11.44
N VAL A 73 -4.79 -16.69 -12.60
CA VAL A 73 -6.00 -16.07 -13.17
C VAL A 73 -7.03 -17.13 -13.54
N ASP A 74 -6.60 -18.23 -14.16
CA ASP A 74 -7.48 -19.35 -14.53
C ASP A 74 -8.14 -19.97 -13.29
N GLN A 75 -7.39 -20.14 -12.20
CA GLN A 75 -7.94 -20.61 -10.92
C GLN A 75 -8.93 -19.62 -10.31
N ALA A 76 -8.63 -18.32 -10.37
CA ALA A 76 -9.50 -17.27 -9.83
C ALA A 76 -10.83 -17.16 -10.59
N LEU A 77 -10.87 -17.60 -11.86
CA LEU A 77 -12.03 -17.50 -12.74
C LEU A 77 -12.58 -18.87 -13.17
N ALA A 78 -12.21 -19.94 -12.46
CA ALA A 78 -12.57 -21.33 -12.79
C ALA A 78 -14.09 -21.60 -12.77
N ASP A 79 -14.86 -20.75 -12.07
CA ASP A 79 -16.34 -20.81 -12.04
C ASP A 79 -17.01 -20.17 -13.27
N THR A 80 -16.23 -19.61 -14.20
CA THR A 80 -16.74 -19.02 -15.45
C THR A 80 -16.60 -20.01 -16.61
N ASP A 81 -17.56 -20.01 -17.54
CA ASP A 81 -17.48 -20.80 -18.78
C ASP A 81 -16.56 -20.16 -19.85
N GLU A 82 -15.96 -19.02 -19.53
CA GLU A 82 -15.12 -18.25 -20.44
C GLU A 82 -13.64 -18.56 -20.14
N GLY A 83 -12.87 -18.95 -21.16
CA GLY A 83 -11.42 -19.14 -21.04
C GLY A 83 -10.62 -17.92 -21.50
N ALA A 84 -9.34 -17.85 -21.11
CA ALA A 84 -8.42 -16.85 -21.60
C ALA A 84 -8.30 -16.91 -23.15
N VAL A 85 -8.40 -15.75 -23.82
CA VAL A 85 -8.26 -15.64 -25.28
C VAL A 85 -6.81 -15.45 -25.74
N ALA A 86 -5.90 -15.20 -24.79
CA ALA A 86 -4.47 -15.11 -25.02
C ALA A 86 -3.72 -15.48 -23.73
N SER A 87 -2.45 -15.84 -23.88
CA SER A 87 -1.58 -16.17 -22.75
C SER A 87 -0.47 -15.14 -22.59
N VAL A 88 -0.07 -14.90 -21.34
CA VAL A 88 1.11 -14.11 -21.02
C VAL A 88 2.35 -14.82 -21.58
N VAL A 89 3.28 -14.06 -22.16
CA VAL A 89 4.63 -14.53 -22.52
C VAL A 89 5.58 -14.13 -21.39
N PRO A 90 5.93 -15.03 -20.44
CA PRO A 90 6.67 -14.62 -19.25
C PRO A 90 8.05 -14.03 -19.54
N ALA A 91 8.70 -14.50 -20.62
CA ALA A 91 10.00 -14.00 -21.05
C ALA A 91 10.00 -12.50 -21.35
N SER A 92 8.86 -11.92 -21.76
CA SER A 92 8.73 -10.49 -22.06
C SER A 92 8.77 -9.58 -20.83
N PHE A 93 8.73 -10.14 -19.62
CA PHE A 93 8.79 -9.37 -18.36
C PHE A 93 10.19 -9.34 -17.76
N GLY A 94 11.14 -10.12 -18.29
CA GLY A 94 12.51 -10.16 -17.81
C GLY A 94 13.35 -8.99 -18.33
N GLY A 95 14.22 -8.44 -17.48
CA GLY A 95 15.25 -7.50 -17.92
C GLY A 95 14.80 -6.04 -18.01
N VAL A 96 13.54 -5.74 -17.67
CA VAL A 96 12.97 -4.38 -17.68
C VAL A 96 12.43 -4.01 -16.31
N THR A 97 12.59 -2.75 -15.93
CA THR A 97 11.97 -2.19 -14.71
C THR A 97 10.51 -1.86 -14.98
N ALA A 98 9.73 -1.70 -13.92
CA ALA A 98 8.35 -1.24 -14.02
C ALA A 98 8.21 0.16 -14.66
N GLY A 99 9.29 0.95 -14.66
CA GLY A 99 9.38 2.24 -15.35
C GLY A 99 9.77 2.15 -16.83
N GLY A 100 9.99 0.95 -17.37
CA GLY A 100 10.36 0.73 -18.77
C GLY A 100 11.86 0.87 -19.08
N MET A 101 12.71 0.98 -18.07
CA MET A 101 14.18 1.02 -18.24
C MET A 101 14.78 -0.38 -18.18
N SER A 102 16.00 -0.59 -18.67
CA SER A 102 16.66 -1.89 -18.52
C SER A 102 17.11 -2.14 -17.07
N LEU A 103 17.22 -3.41 -16.67
CA LEU A 103 17.83 -3.76 -15.37
C LEU A 103 19.31 -3.37 -15.29
N ASP A 104 20.02 -3.40 -16.41
CA ASP A 104 21.40 -2.89 -16.53
C ASP A 104 21.47 -1.40 -16.14
N TRP A 105 20.55 -0.59 -16.66
CA TRP A 105 20.46 0.82 -16.27
C TRP A 105 20.20 0.98 -14.77
N LEU A 106 19.29 0.19 -14.20
CA LEU A 106 18.99 0.25 -12.76
C LEU A 106 20.19 -0.14 -11.90
N ALA A 107 20.96 -1.16 -12.32
CA ALA A 107 22.17 -1.59 -11.64
C ALA A 107 23.26 -0.51 -11.71
N LYS A 108 23.42 0.16 -12.86
CA LYS A 108 24.34 1.31 -13.00
C LYS A 108 23.92 2.51 -12.18
N ALA A 109 22.62 2.81 -12.12
CA ALA A 109 22.09 3.88 -11.29
C ALA A 109 22.37 3.64 -9.80
N LEU A 110 22.30 2.38 -9.34
CA LEU A 110 22.71 2.01 -7.99
C LEU A 110 24.22 2.22 -7.77
N HIS A 111 25.06 1.88 -8.75
CA HIS A 111 26.49 2.13 -8.67
C HIS A 111 26.82 3.63 -8.56
N LEU A 112 26.22 4.45 -9.42
CA LEU A 112 26.43 5.91 -9.39
C LEU A 112 26.02 6.49 -8.04
N TRP A 113 24.87 6.07 -7.51
CA TRP A 113 24.43 6.48 -6.18
C TRP A 113 25.44 6.09 -5.09
N LEU A 114 26.01 4.88 -5.16
CA LEU A 114 27.05 4.41 -4.24
C LEU A 114 28.30 5.29 -4.29
N LEU A 115 28.79 5.61 -5.49
CA LEU A 115 29.94 6.50 -5.70
C LEU A 115 29.68 7.90 -5.14
N GLU A 116 28.49 8.45 -5.36
CA GLU A 116 28.08 9.73 -4.78
C GLU A 116 28.11 9.72 -3.24
N GLN A 117 27.65 8.62 -2.60
CA GLN A 117 27.70 8.52 -1.14
C GLN A 117 29.14 8.46 -0.61
N LEU A 118 30.01 7.70 -1.26
CA LEU A 118 31.43 7.61 -0.90
C LEU A 118 32.14 8.97 -1.07
N LEU A 119 31.86 9.68 -2.17
CA LEU A 119 32.37 11.04 -2.39
C LEU A 119 31.85 12.05 -1.36
N ALA A 120 30.63 11.84 -0.85
CA ALA A 120 30.05 12.64 0.23
C ALA A 120 30.62 12.29 1.62
N GLY A 121 31.61 11.40 1.72
CA GLY A 121 32.29 11.05 2.97
C GLY A 121 31.65 9.90 3.75
N MET A 122 30.70 9.16 3.17
CA MET A 122 30.18 7.94 3.80
C MET A 122 31.30 6.90 3.93
N SER A 123 31.38 6.24 5.09
CA SER A 123 32.38 5.19 5.29
C SER A 123 32.14 4.01 4.33
N PRO A 124 33.18 3.27 3.89
CA PRO A 124 33.01 2.12 3.02
C PRO A 124 32.06 1.06 3.60
N MET A 125 32.09 0.84 4.92
CA MET A 125 31.19 -0.09 5.60
C MET A 125 29.73 0.39 5.52
N ASP A 126 29.47 1.67 5.80
CA ASP A 126 28.10 2.22 5.73
C ASP A 126 27.56 2.20 4.30
N ALA A 127 28.41 2.53 3.32
CA ALA A 127 28.07 2.48 1.90
C ALA A 127 27.75 1.05 1.46
N HIS A 128 28.55 0.06 1.89
CA HIS A 128 28.30 -1.36 1.61
C HIS A 128 26.95 -1.83 2.14
N GLN A 129 26.64 -1.50 3.40
CA GLN A 129 25.36 -1.86 4.01
C GLN A 129 24.17 -1.12 3.38
N ALA A 130 24.34 0.17 3.07
CA ALA A 130 23.29 0.98 2.45
C ALA A 130 23.01 0.55 1.00
N GLY A 131 24.06 0.25 0.24
CA GLY A 131 23.98 -0.29 -1.12
C GLY A 131 23.25 -1.63 -1.13
N LEU A 132 23.59 -2.56 -0.23
CA LEU A 132 22.88 -3.84 -0.13
C LEU A 132 21.39 -3.65 0.15
N ARG A 133 21.04 -2.81 1.13
CA ARG A 133 19.63 -2.52 1.44
C ARG A 133 18.88 -1.95 0.24
N ARG A 134 19.54 -1.10 -0.55
CA ARG A 134 18.96 -0.52 -1.76
C ARG A 134 18.80 -1.56 -2.88
N ALA A 135 19.83 -2.36 -3.14
CA ALA A 135 19.78 -3.48 -4.10
C ALA A 135 18.63 -4.44 -3.79
N LEU A 136 18.48 -4.85 -2.53
CA LEU A 136 17.40 -5.73 -2.09
C LEU A 136 16.01 -5.10 -2.23
N THR A 137 15.92 -3.77 -2.04
CA THR A 137 14.68 -3.03 -2.26
C THR A 137 14.31 -3.01 -3.74
N TYR A 138 15.28 -2.79 -4.62
CA TYR A 138 15.08 -2.84 -6.06
C TYR A 138 14.68 -4.24 -6.52
N ALA A 139 15.46 -5.27 -6.17
CA ALA A 139 15.16 -6.65 -6.53
C ALA A 139 13.74 -7.06 -6.13
N SER A 140 13.37 -6.88 -4.85
CA SER A 140 12.02 -7.23 -4.38
C SER A 140 10.90 -6.45 -5.07
N THR A 141 11.12 -5.16 -5.36
CA THR A 141 10.11 -4.31 -6.00
C THR A 141 9.92 -4.68 -7.46
N GLU A 142 10.99 -4.80 -8.24
CA GLU A 142 10.93 -5.07 -9.69
C GLU A 142 10.40 -6.48 -10.00
N ILE A 143 10.74 -7.48 -9.19
CA ILE A 143 10.21 -8.84 -9.33
C ILE A 143 8.70 -8.86 -9.03
N SER A 144 8.29 -8.22 -7.93
CA SER A 144 6.87 -8.15 -7.56
C SER A 144 6.04 -7.34 -8.56
N ASP A 145 6.64 -6.33 -9.21
CA ASP A 145 5.99 -5.55 -10.26
C ASP A 145 5.82 -6.34 -11.56
N ALA A 146 6.81 -7.16 -11.94
CA ALA A 146 6.68 -8.08 -13.06
C ALA A 146 5.52 -9.07 -12.83
N ALA A 147 5.43 -9.67 -11.64
CA ALA A 147 4.34 -10.57 -11.27
C ALA A 147 2.96 -9.92 -11.40
N ARG A 148 2.79 -8.73 -10.79
CA ARG A 148 1.52 -7.98 -10.87
C ARG A 148 1.15 -7.58 -12.29
N SER A 149 2.12 -7.13 -13.08
CA SER A 149 1.88 -6.72 -14.47
C SER A 149 1.45 -7.92 -15.33
N ALA A 150 2.06 -9.09 -15.09
CA ALA A 150 1.68 -10.34 -15.75
C ALA A 150 0.25 -10.76 -15.38
N VAL A 151 -0.13 -10.69 -14.09
CA VAL A 151 -1.51 -10.95 -13.65
C VAL A 151 -2.49 -9.99 -14.32
N GLN A 152 -2.18 -8.70 -14.38
CA GLN A 152 -3.04 -7.71 -15.04
C GLN A 152 -3.24 -8.01 -16.53
N ILE A 153 -2.18 -8.44 -17.23
CA ILE A 153 -2.27 -8.81 -18.65
C ILE A 153 -3.09 -10.10 -18.82
N ALA A 154 -2.86 -11.11 -17.98
CA ALA A 154 -3.66 -12.33 -17.98
C ALA A 154 -5.15 -12.05 -17.71
N GLU A 155 -5.45 -11.20 -16.72
CA GLU A 155 -6.82 -10.75 -16.41
C GLU A 155 -7.45 -10.03 -17.62
N THR A 156 -6.71 -9.14 -18.27
CA THR A 156 -7.18 -8.40 -19.45
C THR A 156 -7.47 -9.35 -20.63
N ALA A 157 -6.70 -10.43 -20.74
CA ALA A 157 -6.89 -11.47 -21.76
C ALA A 157 -8.01 -12.47 -21.41
N HIS A 158 -8.68 -12.34 -20.27
CA HIS A 158 -9.69 -13.28 -19.81
C HIS A 158 -11.10 -12.64 -19.80
N PRO A 159 -12.00 -12.96 -20.75
CA PRO A 159 -13.33 -12.35 -20.85
C PRO A 159 -14.19 -12.47 -19.58
N GLY A 160 -13.98 -13.56 -18.82
CA GLY A 160 -14.68 -13.83 -17.56
C GLY A 160 -14.37 -12.85 -16.44
N ALA A 161 -13.27 -12.10 -16.54
CA ALA A 161 -12.88 -11.09 -15.56
C ALA A 161 -13.76 -9.84 -15.66
N ALA A 162 -14.31 -9.40 -14.53
CA ALA A 162 -15.01 -8.12 -14.40
C ALA A 162 -14.11 -7.00 -13.85
N GLY A 163 -12.98 -7.40 -13.26
CA GLY A 163 -12.04 -6.56 -12.55
C GLY A 163 -11.33 -7.40 -11.49
N HIS A 164 -10.82 -6.74 -10.45
CA HIS A 164 -10.06 -7.40 -9.40
C HIS A 164 -10.34 -6.83 -8.01
N GLU A 165 -10.20 -7.68 -7.00
CA GLU A 165 -10.23 -7.35 -5.58
C GLU A 165 -8.80 -7.23 -5.04
N ARG A 166 -8.53 -6.18 -4.24
CA ARG A 166 -7.26 -6.07 -3.54
C ARG A 166 -7.22 -6.98 -2.33
N VAL A 167 -6.34 -7.97 -2.37
CA VAL A 167 -6.09 -8.89 -1.25
C VAL A 167 -4.80 -8.48 -0.55
N VAL A 168 -4.89 -8.31 0.77
CA VAL A 168 -3.80 -7.86 1.62
C VAL A 168 -3.31 -9.01 2.49
N ARG A 169 -2.01 -9.28 2.45
CA ARG A 169 -1.36 -10.21 3.36
C ARG A 169 -0.77 -9.45 4.53
N LEU A 170 -1.06 -9.88 5.76
CA LEU A 170 -0.34 -9.39 6.94
C LEU A 170 1.04 -10.05 7.00
N PRO A 171 2.07 -9.33 7.44
CA PRO A 171 2.08 -7.93 7.91
C PRO A 171 1.94 -6.86 6.80
N ALA A 172 0.96 -5.94 6.88
CA ALA A 172 0.80 -4.83 5.92
C ALA A 172 0.82 -3.43 6.57
N CYS A 173 1.08 -2.37 5.80
CA CYS A 173 0.96 -0.99 6.30
C CYS A 173 -0.51 -0.54 6.34
N ASP A 174 -0.80 0.53 7.09
CA ASP A 174 -2.14 1.12 7.21
C ASP A 174 -2.78 1.47 5.86
N ARG A 175 -1.97 1.94 4.90
CA ARG A 175 -2.41 2.26 3.52
C ARG A 175 -2.82 1.05 2.70
N CYS A 176 -2.21 -0.09 2.97
CA CYS A 176 -2.60 -1.34 2.32
C CYS A 176 -3.88 -1.89 2.96
N VAL A 177 -3.94 -1.91 4.31
CA VAL A 177 -5.09 -2.43 5.06
C VAL A 177 -6.38 -1.70 4.72
N VAL A 178 -6.36 -0.36 4.63
CA VAL A 178 -7.56 0.44 4.28
C VAL A 178 -8.07 0.21 2.84
N LEU A 179 -7.27 -0.45 2.00
CA LEU A 179 -7.62 -0.78 0.62
C LEU A 179 -7.97 -2.26 0.43
N ALA A 180 -7.92 -3.07 1.48
CA ALA A 180 -8.36 -4.46 1.44
C ALA A 180 -9.82 -4.56 1.01
N GLY A 181 -10.14 -5.57 0.21
CA GLY A 181 -11.50 -5.85 -0.26
C GLY A 181 -12.02 -4.86 -1.30
N LYS A 182 -11.24 -3.82 -1.64
CA LYS A 182 -11.64 -2.87 -2.67
C LYS A 182 -11.59 -3.52 -4.05
N PHE A 183 -12.71 -3.40 -4.73
CA PHE A 183 -12.87 -3.79 -6.12
C PHE A 183 -12.45 -2.66 -7.06
N TYR A 184 -11.80 -3.04 -8.15
CA TYR A 184 -11.40 -2.14 -9.23
C TYR A 184 -11.73 -2.81 -10.57
N ARG A 185 -12.49 -2.12 -11.42
CA ARG A 185 -12.89 -2.63 -12.74
C ARG A 185 -11.74 -2.65 -13.75
N TYR A 186 -10.81 -1.73 -13.62
CA TYR A 186 -9.62 -1.61 -14.43
C TYR A 186 -8.50 -1.04 -13.57
N SER A 187 -7.25 -1.32 -13.93
CA SER A 187 -6.04 -1.00 -13.15
C SER A 187 -5.67 0.49 -13.10
N THR A 188 -6.63 1.37 -12.80
CA THR A 188 -6.31 2.72 -12.26
C THR A 188 -5.65 2.67 -10.87
N GLY A 189 -5.42 1.48 -10.31
CA GLY A 189 -5.64 1.22 -8.89
C GLY A 189 -4.46 0.66 -8.10
N PHE A 190 -3.21 0.86 -8.51
CA PHE A 190 -2.09 0.39 -7.69
C PHE A 190 -0.91 1.36 -7.59
N LEU A 191 -1.18 2.53 -7.00
CA LEU A 191 -0.12 3.32 -6.37
C LEU A 191 0.50 2.47 -5.25
N ARG A 192 1.76 2.09 -5.46
CA ARG A 192 2.50 1.17 -4.61
C ARG A 192 3.75 1.85 -4.09
N HIS A 193 4.19 1.38 -2.93
CA HIS A 193 5.48 1.73 -2.36
C HIS A 193 6.38 0.48 -2.39
N PRO A 194 7.70 0.64 -2.24
CA PRO A 194 8.61 -0.49 -2.14
C PRO A 194 8.16 -1.48 -1.05
N ARG A 195 8.36 -2.78 -1.31
CA ARG A 195 8.01 -3.88 -0.38
C ARG A 195 6.52 -3.93 0.02
N CYS A 196 5.63 -3.68 -0.94
CA CYS A 196 4.19 -3.87 -0.74
C CYS A 196 3.81 -5.35 -0.89
N ASP A 197 3.23 -5.94 0.16
CA ASP A 197 2.79 -7.35 0.21
C ASP A 197 1.31 -7.55 -0.17
N CYS A 198 0.76 -6.65 -1.01
CA CYS A 198 -0.60 -6.81 -1.53
C CYS A 198 -0.58 -7.43 -2.93
N THR A 199 -1.62 -8.20 -3.20
CA THR A 199 -1.92 -8.76 -4.52
C THR A 199 -3.31 -8.30 -4.98
N MET A 200 -3.60 -8.54 -6.26
CA MET A 200 -4.92 -8.33 -6.86
C MET A 200 -5.42 -9.68 -7.34
N VAL A 201 -6.61 -10.09 -6.90
CA VAL A 201 -7.24 -11.34 -7.34
C VAL A 201 -8.34 -10.99 -8.35
N PRO A 202 -8.34 -11.59 -9.55
CA PRO A 202 -9.44 -11.42 -10.50
C PRO A 202 -10.78 -11.79 -9.88
N VAL A 203 -11.83 -11.12 -10.33
CA VAL A 203 -13.21 -11.33 -9.88
C VAL A 203 -14.10 -11.42 -11.10
N SER A 204 -14.96 -12.43 -11.15
CA SER A 204 -15.93 -12.61 -12.23
C SER A 204 -17.10 -11.62 -12.16
N ARG A 205 -17.90 -11.52 -13.23
CA ARG A 205 -19.09 -10.65 -13.25
C ARG A 205 -20.17 -11.08 -12.26
N ALA A 206 -20.30 -12.38 -12.00
CA ALA A 206 -21.26 -12.89 -11.02
C ALA A 206 -20.86 -12.47 -9.61
N GLU A 207 -19.61 -12.74 -9.25
CA GLU A 207 -19.05 -12.35 -7.94
C GLU A 207 -19.03 -10.83 -7.74
N TRP A 208 -18.79 -10.06 -8.81
CA TRP A 208 -18.88 -8.60 -8.79
C TRP A 208 -20.27 -8.10 -8.35
N ARG A 209 -21.35 -8.76 -8.79
CA ARG A 209 -22.73 -8.38 -8.44
C ARG A 209 -23.10 -8.76 -7.01
N ASP A 210 -22.60 -9.90 -6.55
CA ASP A 210 -22.95 -10.46 -5.24
C ASP A 210 -22.18 -9.78 -4.09
N GLY A 211 -21.11 -9.04 -4.41
CA GLY A 211 -20.65 -7.90 -3.62
C GLY A 211 -20.14 -8.22 -2.22
N LYS A 212 -19.54 -9.40 -2.00
CA LYS A 212 -19.00 -9.79 -0.69
C LYS A 212 -17.49 -9.93 -0.73
N PRO A 213 -16.73 -8.86 -0.41
CA PRO A 213 -15.31 -8.97 -0.13
C PRO A 213 -15.10 -9.85 1.10
N GLY A 214 -14.16 -10.77 1.03
CA GLY A 214 -13.71 -11.58 2.18
C GLY A 214 -12.61 -10.88 2.98
N THR A 215 -12.08 -9.76 2.46
CA THR A 215 -10.95 -9.03 3.03
C THR A 215 -11.33 -7.61 3.44
N GLU A 216 -12.14 -7.46 4.48
CA GLU A 216 -12.48 -6.13 5.00
C GLU A 216 -11.36 -5.55 5.86
N PRO A 217 -11.07 -4.23 5.79
CA PRO A 217 -10.03 -3.58 6.59
C PRO A 217 -10.15 -3.81 8.11
N GLY A 218 -11.38 -3.88 8.63
CA GLY A 218 -11.65 -4.14 10.05
C GLY A 218 -11.22 -5.55 10.48
N ALA A 219 -11.55 -6.57 9.67
CA ALA A 219 -11.17 -7.95 9.96
C ALA A 219 -9.65 -8.15 9.96
N LEU A 220 -8.92 -7.43 9.09
CA LEU A 220 -7.45 -7.44 9.09
C LEU A 220 -6.88 -6.73 10.32
N PHE A 221 -7.50 -5.66 10.79
CA PHE A 221 -7.09 -4.96 12.00
C PHE A 221 -7.25 -5.86 13.24
N GLU A 222 -8.35 -6.59 13.33
CA GLU A 222 -8.65 -7.52 14.43
C GLU A 222 -7.70 -8.73 14.49
N GLN A 223 -7.14 -9.15 13.34
CA GLN A 223 -6.13 -10.21 13.29
C GLN A 223 -4.76 -9.80 13.85
N MET A 224 -4.48 -8.50 13.93
CA MET A 224 -3.21 -7.99 14.45
C MET A 224 -3.19 -7.99 15.98
N SER A 225 -2.05 -8.33 16.57
CA SER A 225 -1.81 -8.05 18.00
C SER A 225 -1.90 -6.55 18.27
N GLU A 226 -2.20 -6.15 19.51
CA GLU A 226 -2.27 -4.73 19.88
C GLU A 226 -0.95 -4.00 19.59
N ALA A 227 0.19 -4.65 19.86
CA ALA A 227 1.50 -4.12 19.53
C ALA A 227 1.67 -3.89 18.02
N GLU A 228 1.14 -4.80 17.19
CA GLU A 228 1.17 -4.64 15.74
C GLU A 228 0.22 -3.55 15.26
N GLN A 229 -1.01 -3.48 15.79
CA GLN A 229 -1.95 -2.38 15.51
C GLN A 229 -1.30 -1.02 15.81
N ASN A 230 -0.71 -0.88 17.00
CA ASN A 230 -0.03 0.35 17.42
C ASN A 230 1.18 0.66 16.53
N ARG A 231 1.97 -0.35 16.14
CA ARG A 231 3.11 -0.19 15.23
C ARG A 231 2.70 0.27 13.83
N ARG A 232 1.58 -0.23 13.28
CA ARG A 232 1.15 0.06 11.90
C ARG A 232 0.36 1.36 11.78
N PHE A 233 -0.57 1.58 12.71
CA PHE A 233 -1.49 2.71 12.64
C PHE A 233 -1.00 3.90 13.48
N GLY A 234 -0.12 3.66 14.46
CA GLY A 234 0.19 4.60 15.54
C GLY A 234 -0.82 4.47 16.68
N THR A 235 -0.38 4.67 17.93
CA THR A 235 -1.17 4.39 19.14
C THR A 235 -2.55 5.07 19.13
N ALA A 236 -2.62 6.37 18.87
CA ALA A 236 -3.89 7.11 18.87
C ALA A 236 -4.86 6.64 17.78
N ASN A 237 -4.35 6.32 16.59
CA ASN A 237 -5.18 5.85 15.48
C ASN A 237 -5.67 4.42 15.75
N ALA A 238 -4.80 3.54 16.24
CA ALA A 238 -5.16 2.18 16.62
C ALA A 238 -6.22 2.19 17.73
N GLU A 239 -6.06 3.05 18.74
CA GLU A 239 -7.05 3.20 19.80
C GLU A 239 -8.38 3.74 19.28
N THR A 240 -8.35 4.73 18.38
CA THR A 240 -9.56 5.23 17.72
C THR A 240 -10.31 4.12 16.98
N ILE A 241 -9.59 3.24 16.29
CA ILE A 241 -10.18 2.09 15.58
C ILE A 241 -10.76 1.09 16.59
N ARG A 242 -10.04 0.76 17.67
CA ARG A 242 -10.55 -0.09 18.77
C ARG A 242 -11.80 0.48 19.44
N MET A 243 -11.94 1.81 19.49
CA MET A 243 -13.15 2.48 19.97
C MET A 243 -14.33 2.44 18.99
N GLY A 244 -14.22 1.77 17.84
CA GLY A 244 -15.25 1.69 16.79
C GLY A 244 -15.09 2.74 15.69
N GLY A 245 -13.89 3.29 15.54
CA GLY A 245 -13.58 4.29 14.52
C GLY A 245 -13.63 3.74 13.11
N ASP A 246 -14.15 4.54 12.18
CA ASP A 246 -14.06 4.22 10.76
C ASP A 246 -12.58 4.24 10.32
N ILE A 247 -12.02 3.05 10.06
CA ILE A 247 -10.62 2.87 9.69
C ILE A 247 -10.23 3.69 8.45
N ALA A 248 -11.15 3.91 7.50
CA ALA A 248 -10.88 4.76 6.36
C ALA A 248 -10.82 6.24 6.73
N GLN A 249 -11.64 6.71 7.67
CA GLN A 249 -11.53 8.08 8.19
C GLN A 249 -10.21 8.29 8.94
N VAL A 250 -9.84 7.34 9.80
CA VAL A 250 -8.62 7.40 10.62
C VAL A 250 -7.36 7.38 9.76
N VAL A 251 -7.22 6.41 8.86
CA VAL A 251 -6.02 6.26 8.02
C VAL A 251 -5.89 7.43 7.04
N ASN A 252 -6.97 7.85 6.38
CA ASN A 252 -6.88 8.90 5.37
C ASN A 252 -6.69 10.31 5.97
N ALA A 253 -6.99 10.51 7.26
CA ALA A 253 -6.65 11.75 7.96
C ALA A 253 -5.15 12.07 7.86
N ARG A 254 -4.28 11.05 7.80
CA ARG A 254 -2.83 11.20 7.65
C ARG A 254 -2.41 11.84 6.31
N SER A 255 -3.16 11.63 5.23
CA SER A 255 -2.81 12.17 3.90
C SER A 255 -2.94 13.69 3.78
N GLY A 256 -3.83 14.27 4.58
CA GLY A 256 -4.15 15.69 4.51
C GLY A 256 -3.58 16.49 5.68
N MET A 257 -2.62 15.94 6.43
CA MET A 257 -2.12 16.55 7.65
C MET A 257 -1.45 17.88 7.36
N ALA A 258 -1.86 18.89 8.13
CA ALA A 258 -1.27 20.20 8.14
C ALA A 258 -1.18 20.69 9.59
N THR A 259 -0.25 21.59 9.83
CA THR A 259 -0.10 22.24 11.13
C THR A 259 -0.65 23.65 11.01
N VAL A 260 -1.61 24.00 11.85
CA VAL A 260 -2.21 25.34 11.87
C VAL A 260 -2.02 25.99 13.22
N LYS A 261 -1.70 27.30 13.21
CA LYS A 261 -1.75 28.12 14.42
C LYS A 261 -3.17 28.61 14.61
N SER A 262 -3.83 28.16 15.66
CA SER A 262 -5.20 28.56 16.00
C SER A 262 -5.35 28.67 17.51
N PHE A 263 -6.07 29.70 17.98
CA PHE A 263 -6.28 29.95 19.42
C PHE A 263 -4.99 29.97 20.25
N GLY A 264 -3.91 30.54 19.71
CA GLY A 264 -2.60 30.60 20.39
C GLY A 264 -1.85 29.28 20.45
N ARG A 265 -2.32 28.23 19.76
CA ARG A 265 -1.77 26.88 19.78
C ARG A 265 -1.41 26.39 18.38
N THR A 266 -0.43 25.50 18.31
CA THR A 266 -0.05 24.79 17.10
C THR A 266 -0.79 23.46 17.08
N LEU A 267 -1.80 23.31 16.22
CA LEU A 267 -2.66 22.13 16.15
C LEU A 267 -2.38 21.30 14.89
N GLN A 268 -2.39 19.97 15.02
CA GLN A 268 -2.40 19.08 13.86
C GLN A 268 -3.83 18.88 13.35
N VAL A 269 -4.07 19.30 12.12
CA VAL A 269 -5.36 19.20 11.43
C VAL A 269 -5.24 18.38 10.17
N THR A 270 -6.36 17.94 9.62
CA THR A 270 -6.41 17.29 8.32
C THR A 270 -7.36 18.00 7.35
N THR A 271 -6.93 18.11 6.10
CA THR A 271 -7.76 18.55 4.98
C THR A 271 -8.58 17.41 4.40
N THR A 272 -8.28 16.16 4.74
CA THR A 272 -9.04 14.99 4.29
C THR A 272 -10.44 14.97 4.90
N GLY A 273 -11.46 14.73 4.05
CA GLY A 273 -12.85 14.63 4.51
C GLY A 273 -13.48 15.97 4.91
N THR A 274 -12.84 17.10 4.56
CA THR A 274 -13.35 18.45 4.84
C THR A 274 -14.25 19.01 3.74
N THR A 275 -14.38 18.33 2.59
CA THR A 275 -15.25 18.79 1.50
C THR A 275 -16.73 18.66 1.84
N LYS A 276 -17.61 19.48 1.24
CA LYS A 276 -19.08 19.45 1.40
C LYS A 276 -19.70 18.07 1.15
N ARG A 277 -19.02 17.19 0.41
CA ARG A 277 -19.48 15.82 0.10
C ARG A 277 -19.09 14.78 1.16
N ALA A 278 -18.12 15.09 2.00
CA ALA A 278 -17.63 14.17 3.03
C ALA A 278 -18.43 14.33 4.33
N LEU A 279 -18.39 13.32 5.19
CA LEU A 279 -19.11 13.32 6.47
C LEU A 279 -18.72 14.52 7.34
N TYR A 280 -17.43 14.66 7.69
CA TYR A 280 -16.97 15.78 8.50
C TYR A 280 -17.17 17.12 7.82
N GLY A 281 -17.00 17.26 6.51
CA GLY A 281 -17.10 18.55 5.82
C GLY A 281 -18.53 19.01 5.53
N GLY A 282 -19.42 18.07 5.22
CA GLY A 282 -20.83 18.34 4.92
C GLY A 282 -21.72 18.43 6.17
N TYR A 283 -21.33 17.80 7.28
CA TYR A 283 -22.14 17.70 8.49
C TYR A 283 -21.38 18.07 9.75
N GLU A 284 -22.04 18.79 10.64
CA GLU A 284 -21.68 18.87 12.05
C GLU A 284 -22.32 17.69 12.78
N ILE A 285 -21.51 16.94 13.52
CA ILE A 285 -21.96 15.84 14.38
C ILE A 285 -22.20 16.44 15.77
N ARG A 286 -23.46 16.43 16.20
CA ARG A 286 -23.85 16.95 17.52
C ARG A 286 -23.48 15.96 18.64
N PRO A 287 -23.45 16.40 19.91
CA PRO A 287 -23.13 15.51 21.04
C PRO A 287 -24.06 14.30 21.17
N ASP A 288 -25.31 14.42 20.73
CA ASP A 288 -26.32 13.36 20.69
C ASP A 288 -26.15 12.39 19.49
N GLY A 289 -25.12 12.59 18.65
CA GLY A 289 -24.87 11.81 17.44
C GLY A 289 -25.67 12.27 16.21
N SER A 290 -26.58 13.24 16.35
CA SER A 290 -27.36 13.72 15.22
C SER A 290 -26.52 14.53 14.23
N LEU A 291 -26.80 14.34 12.93
CA LEU A 291 -26.11 15.05 11.86
C LEU A 291 -26.86 16.33 11.49
N ARG A 292 -26.20 17.49 11.63
CA ARG A 292 -26.68 18.76 11.06
C ARG A 292 -25.90 19.08 9.80
N ARG A 293 -26.61 19.21 8.67
CA ARG A 293 -25.97 19.66 7.43
C ARG A 293 -25.45 21.09 7.56
N ARG A 294 -24.19 21.31 7.19
CA ARG A 294 -23.59 22.66 7.18
C ARG A 294 -24.20 23.52 6.07
N THR A 295 -24.38 24.79 6.41
CA THR A 295 -24.84 25.82 5.49
C THR A 295 -23.68 26.32 4.61
N ASP A 296 -24.02 27.01 3.52
CA ASP A 296 -23.02 27.58 2.63
C ASP A 296 -22.20 28.73 3.25
N ALA A 297 -22.65 29.31 4.38
CA ALA A 297 -21.89 30.30 5.15
C ALA A 297 -20.75 29.66 5.96
N GLU A 298 -20.89 28.40 6.36
CA GLU A 298 -19.91 27.63 7.14
C GLU A 298 -18.82 26.98 6.26
N LEU A 299 -18.97 27.11 4.95
CA LEU A 299 -18.06 26.55 3.96
C LEU A 299 -17.29 27.66 3.24
N HIS A 300 -16.07 27.36 2.81
CA HIS A 300 -15.30 28.22 1.91
C HIS A 300 -15.05 27.54 0.57
N LYS A 301 -14.87 28.37 -0.47
CA LYS A 301 -14.55 27.92 -1.84
C LYS A 301 -13.17 28.46 -2.18
N GLU A 302 -12.19 27.57 -2.22
CA GLU A 302 -10.85 27.94 -2.72
C GLU A 302 -10.89 28.08 -4.25
N PRO A 303 -10.25 29.13 -4.81
CA PRO A 303 -10.06 29.26 -6.26
C PRO A 303 -9.43 27.99 -6.85
N GLY A 304 -9.95 27.51 -7.98
CA GLY A 304 -9.46 26.30 -8.65
C GLY A 304 -9.89 24.96 -8.04
N ARG A 305 -10.43 24.91 -6.82
CA ARG A 305 -10.94 23.66 -6.24
C ARG A 305 -12.36 23.36 -6.71
N ARG A 306 -12.66 22.10 -7.05
CA ARG A 306 -14.01 21.67 -7.49
C ARG A 306 -15.07 21.80 -6.39
N TYR A 307 -14.76 21.46 -5.15
CA TYR A 307 -15.72 21.44 -4.04
C TYR A 307 -15.44 22.52 -3.00
N ARG A 308 -16.51 22.94 -2.31
CA ARG A 308 -16.43 23.74 -1.08
C ARG A 308 -15.94 22.87 0.08
N THR A 309 -15.22 23.46 1.02
CA THR A 309 -14.66 22.82 2.21
C THR A 309 -15.13 23.54 3.47
N THR A 310 -15.13 22.84 4.62
CA THR A 310 -15.49 23.46 5.90
C THR A 310 -14.42 24.45 6.37
N LYS A 311 -14.85 25.58 6.93
CA LYS A 311 -13.97 26.54 7.61
C LYS A 311 -13.46 25.99 8.95
N ALA A 312 -14.22 25.09 9.58
CA ALA A 312 -13.83 24.49 10.85
C ALA A 312 -12.67 23.49 10.62
N PRO A 313 -11.57 23.60 11.39
CA PRO A 313 -10.45 22.67 11.27
C PRO A 313 -10.85 21.28 11.76
N ARG A 314 -10.50 20.24 10.99
CA ARG A 314 -10.64 18.85 11.43
C ARG A 314 -9.38 18.41 12.18
N LEU A 315 -9.45 18.15 13.47
CA LEU A 315 -8.30 17.61 14.22
C LEU A 315 -7.97 16.18 13.76
N THR A 316 -6.70 15.77 13.84
CA THR A 316 -6.32 14.36 13.67
C THR A 316 -6.62 13.56 14.94
N PRO A 317 -6.75 12.21 14.89
CA PRO A 317 -6.90 11.43 16.11
C PRO A 317 -5.71 11.63 17.06
N GLY A 318 -4.48 11.65 16.54
CA GLY A 318 -3.29 11.96 17.35
C GLY A 318 -3.39 13.28 18.10
N GLU A 319 -3.91 14.34 17.46
CA GLU A 319 -4.13 15.63 18.12
C GLU A 319 -5.22 15.58 19.18
N ILE A 320 -6.31 14.84 18.93
CA ILE A 320 -7.40 14.66 19.90
C ILE A 320 -6.88 13.96 21.17
N PHE A 321 -6.08 12.91 21.02
CA PHE A 321 -5.45 12.23 22.15
C PHE A 321 -4.45 13.13 22.87
N ARG A 322 -3.62 13.87 22.15
CA ARG A 322 -2.67 14.84 22.73
C ARG A 322 -3.37 15.91 23.57
N LEU A 323 -4.48 16.48 23.07
CA LEU A 323 -5.29 17.43 23.82
C LEU A 323 -6.00 16.75 25.01
N GLY A 324 -6.37 15.48 24.85
CA GLY A 324 -6.93 14.68 25.94
C GLY A 324 -5.97 14.51 27.12
N ASP A 325 -4.71 14.19 26.84
CA ASP A 325 -3.67 14.11 27.86
C ASP A 325 -3.41 15.47 28.50
N GLU A 326 -3.36 16.54 27.69
CA GLU A 326 -3.12 17.92 28.15
C GLU A 326 -4.24 18.45 29.06
N PHE A 327 -5.50 18.15 28.75
CA PHE A 327 -6.68 18.63 29.51
C PHE A 327 -7.25 17.61 30.50
N GLY A 328 -6.66 16.43 30.63
CA GLY A 328 -7.16 15.36 31.50
C GLY A 328 -8.54 14.84 31.09
N TRP A 329 -8.78 14.68 29.78
CA TRP A 329 -10.05 14.16 29.26
C TRP A 329 -10.24 12.68 29.62
N GLY A 330 -11.37 12.38 30.28
CA GLY A 330 -11.83 11.01 30.46
C GLY A 330 -12.27 10.36 29.14
N ARG A 331 -12.53 9.04 29.19
CA ARG A 331 -12.98 8.26 28.01
C ARG A 331 -14.21 8.85 27.32
N GLU A 332 -15.19 9.33 28.08
CA GLU A 332 -16.41 9.94 27.55
C GLU A 332 -16.13 11.20 26.73
N GLU A 333 -15.22 12.04 27.23
CA GLU A 333 -14.80 13.25 26.55
C GLU A 333 -14.05 12.94 25.25
N LEU A 334 -13.11 11.99 25.29
CA LEU A 334 -12.39 11.53 24.10
C LEU A 334 -13.35 11.00 23.03
N VAL A 335 -14.31 10.16 23.41
CA VAL A 335 -15.35 9.66 22.50
C VAL A 335 -16.16 10.82 21.90
N ARG A 336 -16.54 11.81 22.72
CA ARG A 336 -17.26 13.01 22.25
C ARG A 336 -16.45 13.80 21.22
N GLN A 337 -15.14 13.99 21.44
CA GLN A 337 -14.28 14.68 20.49
C GLN A 337 -14.08 13.86 19.21
N LEU A 338 -13.85 12.55 19.31
CA LEU A 338 -13.72 11.67 18.14
C LEU A 338 -15.00 11.64 17.28
N ARG A 339 -16.19 11.66 17.91
CA ARG A 339 -17.47 11.85 17.20
C ARG A 339 -17.56 13.21 16.54
N ARG A 340 -17.24 14.30 17.27
CA ARG A 340 -17.25 15.67 16.73
C ARG A 340 -16.43 15.81 15.43
N TYR A 341 -15.31 15.09 15.33
CA TYR A 341 -14.42 15.10 14.15
C TYR A 341 -14.68 13.96 13.14
N ALA A 342 -15.81 13.27 13.28
CA ALA A 342 -16.28 12.21 12.39
C ALA A 342 -15.33 11.02 12.26
N TYR A 343 -14.64 10.65 13.35
CA TYR A 343 -13.89 9.40 13.43
C TYR A 343 -14.74 8.27 13.99
N LEU A 344 -15.63 8.59 14.94
CA LEU A 344 -16.65 7.69 15.46
C LEU A 344 -18.04 8.09 14.91
N ARG A 345 -18.94 7.10 14.86
CA ARG A 345 -20.36 7.33 14.57
C ARG A 345 -21.15 7.70 15.82
#